data_AF-A0A6V7I370-F1
#
_entry.id   AF-A0A6V7I370-F1
#
_cell.length_a   1.000
_cell.length_b   1.000
_cell.length_c   1.000
_cell.angle_alpha   90.00
_cell.angle_beta   90.00
_cell.angle_gamma   90.00
#
_symmetry.space_group_name_H-M   'P 1'
#
loop_
_entity.id
_entity.type
_entity.pdbx_description
1 polymer ?
#
loop_
_entity_poly.entity_id
_entity_poly.type
_entity_poly.pdbx_seq_one_letter_code
_entity_poly.pdbx_strand_id
1 'polypeptide(L)'
;FLTVTSENLFRVVFEMQPRETGDTSASGFSREDKVKGIIEDLFDKLPEEFNIQEFMSKVDDLTPFTIVAFQECERMNILCNELKRSLHELDLGLK
;
A
#
# COMPACT_ATOMS: atom_id res chain seq x y z
N PHE A 1 -15.32 -14.13 -18.02
CA PHE A 1 -16.31 -13.24 -18.65
C PHE A 1 -17.42 -12.87 -17.67
N LEU A 2 -18.24 -13.81 -17.20
CA LEU A 2 -19.35 -13.53 -16.26
C LEU A 2 -18.90 -12.91 -14.93
N THR A 3 -17.82 -13.41 -14.31
CA THR A 3 -17.29 -12.84 -13.04
C THR A 3 -16.88 -11.37 -13.18
N VAL A 4 -16.27 -11.01 -14.31
CA VAL A 4 -15.82 -9.63 -14.61
C VAL A 4 -17.02 -8.72 -14.87
N THR A 5 -18.04 -9.21 -15.57
CA THR A 5 -19.29 -8.45 -15.78
C THR A 5 -20.02 -8.24 -14.47
N SER A 6 -20.09 -9.26 -13.61
CA SER A 6 -20.67 -9.15 -12.28
C SER A 6 -19.90 -8.15 -11.40
N GLU A 7 -18.56 -8.20 -11.39
CA GLU A 7 -17.72 -7.26 -10.65
C GLU A 7 -17.94 -5.81 -11.10
N ASN A 8 -18.04 -5.57 -12.41
CA ASN A 8 -18.36 -4.26 -12.95
C ASN A 8 -19.77 -3.77 -12.54
N LEU A 9 -20.77 -4.66 -12.56
CA LEU A 9 -22.12 -4.30 -12.10
C LEU A 9 -22.14 -3.97 -10.61
N PHE A 10 -21.43 -4.75 -9.77
CA PHE A 10 -21.31 -4.44 -8.35
C PHE A 10 -20.64 -3.09 -8.12
N ARG A 11 -19.55 -2.78 -8.85
CA ARG A 11 -18.87 -1.48 -8.76
C ARG A 11 -19.80 -0.31 -9.08
N VAL A 12 -20.54 -0.39 -10.19
CA VAL A 12 -21.47 0.64 -10.64
C VAL A 12 -22.62 0.85 -9.64
N VAL A 13 -23.14 -0.23 -9.04
CA VAL A 13 -24.16 -0.15 -7.98
C VAL A 13 -23.60 0.51 -6.72
N PHE A 14 -22.37 0.17 -6.31
CA PHE A 14 -21.71 0.79 -5.17
C PHE A 14 -21.44 2.29 -5.39
N GLU A 15 -21.10 2.70 -6.61
CA GLU A 15 -20.86 4.10 -6.97
C GLU A 15 -22.13 4.96 -6.96
N MET A 16 -23.30 4.35 -7.17
CA MET A 16 -24.60 5.02 -7.10
C MET A 16 -25.20 5.11 -5.69
N GLN A 17 -24.59 4.45 -4.70
CA GLN A 17 -25.06 4.59 -3.32
C GLN A 17 -24.86 6.04 -2.84
N PRO A 18 -25.89 6.66 -2.23
CA PRO A 18 -25.77 8.02 -1.72
C PRO A 18 -24.65 8.07 -0.68
N ARG A 19 -23.63 8.90 -0.94
CA ARG A 19 -22.43 9.02 -0.10
C ARG A 19 -22.71 9.71 1.24
N GLU A 20 -23.86 10.36 1.35
CA GLU A 20 -24.32 11.07 2.53
C GLU A 20 -25.79 10.73 2.81
N THR A 21 -26.03 9.63 3.51
CA THR A 21 -27.26 9.43 4.29
C THR A 21 -27.00 8.30 5.28
N GLY A 22 -26.34 8.63 6.38
CA GLY A 22 -26.00 7.67 7.42
C GLY A 22 -25.23 8.28 8.57
N ASP A 23 -25.49 9.55 8.88
CA ASP A 23 -25.27 9.99 10.26
C ASP A 23 -26.49 9.52 11.06
N THR A 24 -26.25 8.96 12.24
CA THR A 24 -27.20 8.30 13.17
C THR A 24 -27.45 6.80 12.95
N SER A 25 -26.86 6.00 13.84
CA SER A 25 -27.31 4.66 14.28
C SER A 25 -26.80 3.38 13.58
N ALA A 26 -25.49 3.19 13.50
CA ALA A 26 -24.93 1.84 13.52
C ALA A 26 -23.63 1.80 14.32
N SER A 27 -23.62 0.97 15.36
CA SER A 27 -22.49 0.61 16.23
C SER A 27 -21.41 -0.16 15.47
N GLY A 28 -20.83 0.45 14.43
CA GLY A 28 -19.77 -0.09 13.61
C GLY A 28 -18.82 1.02 13.19
N PHE A 29 -17.52 0.71 13.19
CA PHE A 29 -16.43 1.61 12.80
C PHE A 29 -16.81 2.59 11.68
N SER A 30 -16.53 3.88 11.91
CA SER A 30 -16.69 4.92 10.90
C SER A 30 -15.95 4.54 9.63
N ARG A 31 -16.34 5.11 8.48
CA ARG A 31 -15.58 4.94 7.24
C ARG A 31 -14.12 5.35 7.42
N GLU A 32 -13.87 6.40 8.22
CA GLU A 32 -12.52 6.86 8.57
C GLU A 32 -11.77 5.83 9.41
N ASP A 33 -12.42 5.23 10.42
CA ASP A 33 -11.80 4.19 11.25
C ASP A 33 -11.42 2.96 10.43
N LYS A 34 -12.25 2.58 9.45
CA LYS A 34 -11.93 1.48 8.52
C LYS A 34 -10.73 1.82 7.64
N VAL A 35 -10.64 3.06 7.16
CA VAL A 35 -9.50 3.50 6.34
C VAL A 35 -8.22 3.55 7.19
N LYS A 36 -8.29 4.01 8.45
CA LYS A 36 -7.16 3.97 9.40
C LYS A 36 -6.67 2.53 9.63
N GLY A 37 -7.57 1.59 9.87
CA GLY A 37 -7.20 0.18 10.02
C GLY A 37 -6.52 -0.40 8.77
N ILE A 38 -6.97 -0.02 7.56
CA ILE A 38 -6.31 -0.44 6.32
C ILE A 38 -4.92 0.19 6.17
N ILE A 39 -4.75 1.45 6.58
CA ILE A 39 -3.45 2.14 6.54
C ILE A 39 -2.47 1.45 7.49
N GLU A 40 -2.87 1.15 8.72
CA GLU A 40 -2.06 0.41 9.69
C GLU A 40 -1.67 -0.98 9.16
N ASP A 41 -2.64 -1.75 8.63
CA ASP A 41 -2.39 -3.04 8.01
C ASP A 41 -1.40 -2.97 6.83
N LEU A 42 -1.40 -1.87 6.07
CA LEU A 42 -0.50 -1.68 4.94
C LEU A 42 0.90 -1.28 5.43
N PHE A 43 1.00 -0.47 6.47
CA PHE A 43 2.27 -0.15 7.13
C PHE A 43 2.95 -1.40 7.69
N ASP A 44 2.19 -2.29 8.34
CA ASP A 44 2.71 -3.54 8.90
C ASP A 44 3.20 -4.52 7.84
N LYS A 45 2.66 -4.44 6.62
CA LYS A 45 3.04 -5.30 5.49
C LYS A 45 4.18 -4.75 4.64
N LEU A 46 4.59 -3.50 4.86
CA LEU A 46 5.69 -2.91 4.09
C LEU A 46 7.01 -3.61 4.46
N PRO A 47 7.76 -4.11 3.47
CA PRO A 47 9.04 -4.76 3.73
C PRO A 47 10.07 -3.76 4.27
N GLU A 48 11.00 -4.27 5.06
CA GLU A 48 12.16 -3.49 5.52
C GLU A 48 13.06 -3.10 4.35
N GLU A 49 13.73 -1.95 4.49
CA GLU A 49 14.63 -1.44 3.47
C GLU A 49 15.91 -2.28 3.41
N PHE A 50 16.35 -2.61 2.19
CA PHE A 50 17.57 -3.34 1.96
C PHE A 50 18.79 -2.47 2.30
N ASN A 51 19.64 -2.93 3.21
CA ASN A 51 20.94 -2.29 3.46
C ASN A 51 21.94 -2.67 2.36
N ILE A 52 21.94 -1.92 1.26
CA ILE A 52 22.75 -2.20 0.08
C ILE A 52 24.25 -2.18 0.41
N GLN A 53 24.70 -1.27 1.28
CA GLN A 53 26.11 -1.19 1.69
C GLN A 53 26.55 -2.46 2.41
N GLU A 54 25.71 -2.98 3.31
CA GLU A 54 25.98 -4.23 4.00
C GLU A 54 26.00 -5.40 3.02
N PHE A 55 25.05 -5.49 2.09
CA PHE A 55 25.04 -6.57 1.11
C PHE A 55 26.23 -6.51 0.16
N MET A 56 26.60 -5.33 -0.34
CA MET A 56 27.78 -5.15 -1.20
C MET A 56 29.07 -5.55 -0.48
N SER A 57 29.17 -5.31 0.84
CA SER A 57 30.34 -5.71 1.63
C SER A 57 30.51 -7.21 1.82
N LYS A 58 29.41 -7.98 1.65
CA LYS A 58 29.38 -9.44 1.83
C LYS A 58 29.51 -10.20 0.51
N VAL A 59 29.51 -9.52 -0.63
CA VAL A 59 29.64 -10.15 -1.94
C VAL A 59 31.09 -10.10 -2.40
N ASP A 60 31.67 -11.28 -2.59
CA ASP A 60 33.07 -11.42 -3.02
C ASP A 60 33.28 -11.05 -4.49
N ASP A 61 32.29 -11.26 -5.36
CA ASP A 61 32.43 -11.09 -6.81
C ASP A 61 31.24 -10.34 -7.44
N LEU A 62 31.52 -9.19 -8.04
CA LEU A 62 30.50 -8.32 -8.64
C LEU A 62 30.22 -8.75 -10.08
N THR A 63 29.39 -9.78 -10.23
CA THR A 63 28.88 -10.19 -11.54
C THR A 63 27.81 -9.21 -12.06
N PRO A 64 27.60 -9.09 -13.38
CA PRO A 64 26.55 -8.24 -13.94
C PRO A 64 25.15 -8.49 -13.36
N PHE A 65 24.82 -9.75 -13.05
CA PHE A 65 23.55 -10.11 -12.39
C PHE A 65 23.44 -9.58 -10.97
N THR A 66 24.54 -9.61 -10.20
CA THR A 66 24.57 -9.11 -8.83
C THR A 66 24.39 -7.59 -8.80
N ILE A 67 24.99 -6.88 -9.76
CA ILE A 67 24.82 -5.42 -9.90
C ILE A 67 23.35 -5.07 -10.18
N VAL A 68 22.70 -5.79 -11.10
CA VAL A 68 21.27 -5.57 -11.39
C VAL A 68 20.40 -5.89 -10.17
N ALA A 69 20.73 -6.94 -9.41
CA ALA A 69 20.00 -7.26 -8.18
C ALA A 69 20.09 -6.11 -7.16
N PHE A 70 21.26 -5.51 -6.98
CA PHE A 70 21.41 -4.34 -6.10
C PHE A 70 20.63 -3.12 -6.59
N GLN A 71 20.63 -2.86 -7.90
CA GLN A 71 19.83 -1.77 -8.47
C GLN A 71 18.33 -1.98 -8.25
N GLU A 72 17.83 -3.21 -8.40
CA GLU A 72 16.43 -3.52 -8.11
C GLU A 72 16.12 -3.40 -6.61
N CYS A 73 17.05 -3.76 -5.72
CA CYS A 73 16.90 -3.52 -4.29
C CYS A 73 16.86 -2.01 -3.96
N GLU A 74 17.72 -1.19 -4.57
CA GLU A 74 17.66 0.27 -4.44
C GLU A 74 16.32 0.83 -4.94
N ARG A 75 15.87 0.37 -6.11
CA ARG A 75 14.59 0.77 -6.67
C ARG A 75 13.42 0.37 -5.78
N MET A 76 13.48 -0.82 -5.16
CA MET A 76 12.48 -1.28 -4.20
C MET A 76 12.48 -0.41 -2.94
N ASN A 77 13.63 -0.01 -2.42
CA ASN A 77 13.72 0.89 -1.27
C ASN A 77 13.08 2.25 -1.57
N ILE A 78 13.33 2.82 -2.76
CA ILE A 78 12.68 4.07 -3.20
C ILE A 78 11.16 3.90 -3.21
N LEU A 79 10.66 2.81 -3.79
CA LEU A 79 9.23 2.53 -3.84
C LEU A 79 8.63 2.37 -2.43
N CYS A 80 9.31 1.66 -1.54
CA CYS A 80 8.85 1.49 -0.15
C CYS A 80 8.79 2.84 0.58
N ASN A 81 9.78 3.70 0.38
CA ASN A 81 9.80 5.04 0.96
C ASN A 81 8.66 5.93 0.42
N GLU A 82 8.40 5.88 -0.89
CA GLU A 82 7.26 6.57 -1.50
C GLU A 82 5.92 6.06 -0.94
N LEU A 83 5.76 4.74 -0.79
CA LEU A 83 4.57 4.15 -0.16
C LEU A 83 4.39 4.62 1.28
N LYS A 84 5.45 4.59 2.11
CA LYS A 84 5.41 5.10 3.48
C LYS A 84 4.99 6.56 3.53
N ARG A 85 5.57 7.41 2.66
CA ARG A 85 5.23 8.84 2.61
C ARG A 85 3.77 9.05 2.22
N SER A 86 3.31 8.40 1.17
CA SER A 86 1.93 8.52 0.67
C SER A 86 0.90 8.06 1.71
N LEU A 87 1.17 6.96 2.41
CA LEU A 87 0.30 6.47 3.50
C LEU A 87 0.31 7.40 4.70
N HIS A 88 1.45 7.99 5.03
CA HIS A 88 1.54 8.95 6.13
C HIS A 88 0.78 10.24 5.82
N GLU A 89 0.88 10.75 4.59
CA GLU A 89 0.08 11.88 4.12
C GLU A 89 -1.43 11.57 4.19
N LEU A 90 -1.83 10.34 3.84
CA LEU A 90 -3.21 9.90 3.95
C LEU A 90 -3.69 9.84 5.41
N ASP A 91 -2.88 9.33 6.35
CA ASP A 91 -3.20 9.32 7.78
C ASP A 91 -3.36 10.75 8.34
N LEU A 92 -2.47 11.66 7.95
CA LEU A 92 -2.57 13.08 8.32
C LEU A 92 -3.81 13.75 7.74
N GLY A 93 -4.24 13.37 6.54
CA GLY A 93 -5.47 13.88 5.91
C GLY A 93 -6.76 13.32 6.50
N LEU A 94 -6.69 12.25 7.31
CA LEU A 94 -7.81 11.63 8.03
C LEU A 94 -7.90 12.08 9.50
N LYS A 95 -7.01 12.96 9.94
CA LYS A 95 -7.10 13.70 11.21
C LYS A 95 -7.77 15.04 10.99
#